data_AF-A0A822B7H8-F1
#
_entry.id   AF-A0A822B7H8-F1
#
_cell.length_a   1.000
_cell.length_b   1.000
_cell.length_c   1.000
_cell.angle_alpha   90.00
_cell.angle_beta   90.00
_cell.angle_gamma   90.00
#
_symmetry.space_group_name_H-M   'P 1'
#
loop_
_entity.id
_entity.type
_entity.pdbx_description
1 polymer ?
#
loop_
_entity_poly.entity_id
_entity_poly.type
_entity_poly.pdbx_seq_one_letter_code
_entity_poly.pdbx_strand_id
1 'polypeptide(L)'
;VEPSTKLYPAVFVEPTVKEVLQFELGRIKNCLPLTAALFPSLNREERFIPQLPSRLHLQSLVHCHWSRVPNTNIRCQQLKLSEIRGWSVFVEDPVQMEAVYIPEEDQCTDILSLVENEDNLNFCSNTLRLYNALCAQGNNRVSHEICKFVDEKQLMYCVKNPYLCGPIRIGIYNLLIALHFESHIKARSLTSTEFIIPLSDALRKSVLLHPKNTLEQQQILATSTYIPAMEQFLAVRPKLIKEEDFKVDRERKLLVPPPFNVLSLKEYIMNSLTDAIEKSSGHLRDPTGGTYANWLVPLLQLVDAFLVMGTLEVNDIQQLLRLIDPTSFGLENEENFTEGLLQMILDEPVKLQLCHILQHLCDYQLQYRIESIIAFSEEFVGKLQADQKRRYQVLKESSLPPALMAKKTREFRCPPKDQMQALLNFKNDLNDMIVFNEDIEEEIKEMLKNFHSNLLILQQVVETNPVLYQPLKINEIDKNEQISLFSRLLEILIRHAIKQKTEENIIIEKQLTYKSGKTLCEVIKETVIKWGRITHFNDPNLIREMFKLIYNQYDGIQRGSTSSAQFRSEELFKQLF
;
A
#
# COMPACT_ATOMS: atom_id res chain seq x y z
N VAL A 1 57.71 6.67 3.14
CA VAL A 1 56.27 6.49 2.83
C VAL A 1 55.67 5.76 4.02
N GLU A 2 54.57 6.26 4.57
CA GLU A 2 53.92 5.65 5.74
C GLU A 2 53.30 4.30 5.36
N PRO A 3 53.23 3.33 6.30
CA PRO A 3 52.47 2.11 6.05
C PRO A 3 51.01 2.49 5.78
N SER A 4 50.45 2.00 4.66
CA SER A 4 49.12 2.31 4.08
C SER A 4 49.02 3.46 3.08
N THR A 5 50.11 4.13 2.71
CA THR A 5 50.06 5.11 1.60
C THR A 5 49.97 4.40 0.24
N LYS A 6 49.02 4.80 -0.61
CA LYS A 6 48.94 4.36 -2.01
C LYS A 6 49.94 5.16 -2.85
N LEU A 7 50.72 4.47 -3.69
CA LEU A 7 51.70 5.09 -4.58
C LEU A 7 51.27 4.87 -6.03
N TYR A 8 51.22 5.95 -6.81
CA TYR A 8 50.92 5.93 -8.23
C TYR A 8 52.21 6.23 -9.01
N PRO A 9 52.65 5.34 -9.92
CA PRO A 9 53.83 5.60 -10.74
C PRO A 9 53.51 6.69 -11.77
N ALA A 10 54.21 7.83 -11.68
CA ALA A 10 54.07 8.96 -12.59
C ALA A 10 55.43 9.38 -13.14
N VAL A 11 55.47 9.74 -14.43
CA VAL A 11 56.67 10.26 -15.10
C VAL A 11 56.30 11.59 -15.74
N PHE A 12 56.99 12.65 -15.32
CA PHE A 12 56.86 13.98 -15.91
C PHE A 12 57.99 14.18 -16.92
N VAL A 13 57.63 14.42 -18.19
CA VAL A 13 58.60 14.63 -19.28
C VAL A 13 58.11 15.74 -20.20
N GLU A 14 59.06 16.51 -20.74
CA GLU A 14 58.79 17.46 -21.81
C GLU A 14 59.06 16.78 -23.17
N PRO A 15 58.08 16.74 -24.09
CA PRO A 15 58.23 16.01 -25.35
C PRO A 15 59.18 16.73 -26.31
N THR A 16 60.36 16.16 -26.53
CA THR A 16 61.39 16.69 -27.44
C THR A 16 61.50 15.94 -28.78
N VAL A 17 61.01 14.70 -28.85
CA VAL A 17 61.03 13.81 -30.03
C VAL A 17 59.69 13.05 -30.13
N LYS A 18 59.40 12.37 -31.25
CA LYS A 18 58.16 11.59 -31.42
C LYS A 18 58.03 10.39 -30.47
N GLU A 19 59.13 9.75 -30.11
CA GLU A 19 59.18 8.61 -29.17
C GLU A 19 59.83 9.07 -27.86
N VAL A 20 59.02 9.63 -26.95
CA VAL A 20 59.54 10.27 -25.72
C VAL A 20 59.72 9.27 -24.58
N LEU A 21 58.79 8.34 -24.41
CA LEU A 21 58.76 7.39 -23.30
C LEU A 21 58.23 6.03 -23.77
N GLN A 22 58.82 4.98 -23.21
CA GLN A 22 58.33 3.61 -23.30
C GLN A 22 58.22 3.03 -21.89
N PHE A 23 57.04 2.53 -21.53
CA PHE A 23 56.82 1.86 -20.25
C PHE A 23 57.03 0.35 -20.41
N GLU A 24 58.12 -0.18 -19.86
CA GLU A 24 58.39 -1.61 -19.86
C GLU A 24 58.03 -2.24 -18.50
N LEU A 25 56.90 -2.95 -18.46
CA LEU A 25 56.48 -3.74 -17.31
C LEU A 25 57.14 -5.13 -17.34
N GLY A 26 58.48 -5.14 -17.24
CA GLY A 26 59.31 -6.34 -17.32
C GLY A 26 59.56 -7.03 -15.97
N ARG A 27 60.32 -8.12 -16.01
CA ARG A 27 60.80 -8.84 -14.82
C ARG A 27 62.29 -8.58 -14.60
N ILE A 28 62.65 -8.17 -13.38
CA ILE A 28 64.04 -8.12 -12.92
C ILE A 28 64.35 -9.43 -12.17
N LYS A 29 65.58 -9.94 -12.27
CA LYS A 29 66.00 -11.17 -11.56
C LYS A 29 65.77 -11.01 -10.06
N ASN A 30 65.15 -12.01 -9.44
CA ASN A 30 64.79 -12.05 -8.01
C ASN A 30 63.78 -10.99 -7.52
N CYS A 31 63.11 -10.27 -8.42
CA CYS A 31 62.03 -9.34 -8.07
C CYS A 31 60.67 -9.85 -8.57
N LEU A 32 59.61 -9.53 -7.83
CA LEU A 32 58.24 -9.73 -8.29
C LEU A 32 57.85 -8.64 -9.31
N PRO A 33 57.06 -8.95 -10.34
CA PRO A 33 56.56 -7.95 -11.27
C PRO A 33 55.54 -7.03 -10.58
N LEU A 34 55.40 -5.79 -11.06
CA LEU A 34 54.45 -4.80 -10.51
C LEU A 34 53.01 -5.33 -10.49
N THR A 35 52.65 -6.12 -11.49
CA THR A 35 51.31 -6.71 -11.65
C THR A 35 50.95 -7.69 -10.54
N ALA A 36 51.95 -8.31 -9.88
CA ALA A 36 51.74 -9.19 -8.74
C ALA A 36 51.24 -8.46 -7.49
N ALA A 37 51.51 -7.16 -7.38
CA ALA A 37 51.08 -6.33 -6.25
C ALA A 37 49.66 -5.77 -6.44
N LEU A 38 49.25 -5.51 -7.69
CA LEU A 38 47.98 -4.84 -8.00
C LEU A 38 46.77 -5.78 -8.05
N PHE A 39 46.97 -7.05 -8.46
CA PHE A 39 45.87 -8.00 -8.67
C PHE A 39 45.99 -9.20 -7.73
N PRO A 40 45.36 -9.16 -6.55
CA PRO A 40 45.39 -10.27 -5.59
C PRO A 40 44.67 -11.53 -6.11
N SER A 41 43.82 -11.38 -7.14
CA SER A 41 43.10 -12.47 -7.80
C SER A 41 43.96 -13.34 -8.72
N LEU A 42 45.18 -12.92 -9.09
CA LEU A 42 46.09 -13.74 -9.88
C LEU A 42 46.46 -15.02 -9.10
N ASN A 43 46.35 -16.16 -9.77
CA ASN A 43 46.81 -17.45 -9.25
C ASN A 43 48.29 -17.34 -8.86
N ARG A 44 48.72 -18.09 -7.82
CA ARG A 44 50.10 -18.01 -7.29
C ARG A 44 51.16 -18.19 -8.38
N GLU A 45 50.91 -19.03 -9.37
CA GLU A 45 51.83 -19.31 -10.47
C GLU A 45 51.89 -18.18 -11.51
N GLU A 46 50.75 -17.55 -11.81
CA GLU A 46 50.64 -16.42 -12.75
C GLU A 46 51.23 -15.13 -12.18
N ARG A 47 51.32 -15.00 -10.85
CA ARG A 47 51.96 -13.84 -10.19
C ARG A 47 53.44 -13.68 -10.50
N PHE A 48 54.13 -14.73 -10.95
CA PHE A 48 55.56 -14.67 -11.28
C PHE A 48 55.82 -14.26 -12.74
N ILE A 49 54.76 -14.16 -13.55
CA ILE A 49 54.84 -13.81 -14.96
C ILE A 49 54.37 -12.36 -15.13
N PRO A 50 55.16 -11.48 -15.77
CA PRO A 50 54.68 -10.13 -16.08
C PRO A 50 53.52 -10.23 -17.08
N GLN A 51 52.38 -9.69 -16.71
CA GLN A 51 51.18 -9.61 -17.56
C GLN A 51 50.84 -8.13 -17.76
N LEU A 52 50.22 -7.79 -18.90
CA LEU A 52 49.68 -6.45 -19.13
C LEU A 52 48.14 -6.51 -18.98
N PRO A 53 47.59 -6.21 -17.80
CA PRO A 53 46.15 -6.21 -17.60
C PRO A 53 45.52 -5.06 -18.38
N SER A 54 44.37 -5.33 -19.02
CA SER A 54 43.62 -4.33 -19.79
C SER A 54 43.16 -3.13 -18.96
N ARG A 55 43.08 -3.28 -17.63
CA ARG A 55 42.74 -2.21 -16.68
C ARG A 55 43.85 -1.17 -16.50
N LEU A 56 45.09 -1.50 -16.89
CA LEU A 56 46.21 -0.56 -16.77
C LEU A 56 46.14 0.44 -17.94
N HIS A 57 45.73 1.66 -17.63
CA HIS A 57 45.67 2.77 -18.58
C HIS A 57 46.64 3.87 -18.18
N LEU A 58 47.31 4.44 -19.18
CA LEU A 58 48.14 5.64 -18.98
C LEU A 58 47.20 6.84 -18.88
N GLN A 59 47.18 7.50 -17.73
CA GLN A 59 46.43 8.74 -17.53
C GLN A 59 47.37 9.94 -17.74
N SER A 60 46.84 10.99 -18.35
CA SER A 60 47.50 12.29 -18.48
C SER A 60 46.75 13.30 -17.63
N LEU A 61 47.46 14.12 -16.86
CA LEU A 61 46.85 15.18 -16.08
C LEU A 61 46.22 16.22 -17.02
N VAL A 62 44.98 16.59 -16.74
CA VAL A 62 44.24 17.63 -17.45
C VAL A 62 44.18 18.87 -16.58
N HIS A 63 44.36 20.06 -17.16
CA HIS A 63 44.41 21.32 -16.41
C HIS A 63 43.09 21.75 -15.78
N CYS A 64 41.96 21.32 -16.35
CA CYS A 64 40.63 21.69 -15.89
C CYS A 64 39.72 20.46 -15.88
N HIS A 65 38.83 20.38 -14.90
CA HIS A 65 37.76 19.39 -14.85
C HIS A 65 36.44 20.10 -14.55
N TRP A 66 35.33 19.49 -14.96
CA TRP A 66 34.00 19.95 -14.59
C TRP A 66 33.70 19.52 -13.16
N SER A 67 33.07 20.40 -12.39
CA SER A 67 32.59 20.10 -11.04
C SER A 67 31.22 20.75 -10.87
N ARG A 68 30.31 20.02 -10.24
CA ARG A 68 28.96 20.49 -10.00
C ARG A 68 28.96 21.56 -8.91
N VAL A 69 28.23 22.65 -9.13
CA VAL A 69 27.93 23.64 -8.09
C VAL A 69 26.82 23.09 -7.17
N PRO A 70 27.02 23.05 -5.84
CA PRO A 70 25.99 22.61 -4.90
C PRO A 70 24.72 23.48 -4.98
N ASN A 71 23.55 22.84 -4.79
CA ASN A 71 22.27 23.56 -4.83
C ASN A 71 22.05 24.45 -3.59
N THR A 72 22.64 24.06 -2.45
CA THR A 72 22.54 24.80 -1.19
C THR A 72 23.93 24.97 -0.61
N ASN A 73 24.20 26.16 -0.06
CA ASN A 73 25.49 26.50 0.54
C ASN A 73 25.29 26.84 2.02
N ILE A 74 26.34 26.61 2.81
CA ILE A 74 26.37 27.00 4.22
C ILE A 74 26.23 28.51 4.32
N ARG A 75 25.24 28.97 5.08
CA ARG A 75 25.02 30.40 5.34
C ARG A 75 25.85 30.82 6.56
N CYS A 76 26.85 31.65 6.30
CA CYS A 76 27.72 32.21 7.33
C CYS A 76 27.39 33.69 7.53
N GLN A 77 27.09 34.09 8.77
CA GLN A 77 26.99 35.48 9.16
C GLN A 77 28.29 35.93 9.85
N GLN A 78 28.82 37.08 9.44
CA GLN A 78 30.02 37.65 10.02
C GLN A 78 29.69 38.97 10.72
N LEU A 79 30.16 39.12 11.96
CA LEU A 79 29.93 40.32 12.77
C LEU A 79 31.23 40.74 13.46
N LYS A 80 31.63 42.01 13.30
CA LYS A 80 32.77 42.56 14.05
C LYS A 80 32.29 42.94 15.45
N LEU A 81 32.75 42.20 16.47
CA LEU A 81 32.34 42.45 17.86
C LEU A 81 33.05 43.67 18.44
N SER A 82 34.36 43.80 18.23
CA SER A 82 35.19 44.95 18.63
C SER A 82 36.58 44.84 18.01
N GLU A 83 37.43 45.86 18.16
CA GLU A 83 38.83 45.77 17.73
C GLU A 83 39.67 44.78 18.55
N ILE A 84 39.28 44.55 19.81
CA ILE A 84 39.99 43.63 20.72
C ILE A 84 39.51 42.19 20.52
N ARG A 85 38.21 41.97 20.33
CA ARG A 85 37.61 40.63 20.16
C ARG A 85 37.53 40.16 18.71
N GLY A 86 37.83 41.03 17.75
CA GLY A 86 37.83 40.70 16.33
C GLY A 86 36.44 40.39 15.76
N TRP A 87 36.42 39.47 14.80
CA TRP A 87 35.23 39.04 14.08
C TRP A 87 34.67 37.73 14.66
N SER A 88 33.37 37.70 14.90
CA SER A 88 32.61 36.48 15.14
C SER A 88 31.97 35.99 13.84
N VAL A 89 32.12 34.70 13.56
CA VAL A 89 31.46 34.02 12.44
C VAL A 89 30.45 33.03 13.02
N PHE A 90 29.20 33.14 12.60
CA PHE A 90 28.10 32.26 12.99
C PHE A 90 27.62 31.50 11.76
N VAL A 91 27.42 30.19 11.92
CA VAL A 91 26.84 29.31 10.90
C VAL A 91 25.44 28.94 11.36
N GLU A 92 24.44 29.13 10.49
CA GLU A 92 23.03 28.86 10.79
C GLU A 92 22.75 27.35 10.80
N ASP A 93 22.44 26.78 9.64
CA ASP A 93 22.01 25.39 9.50
C ASP A 93 23.10 24.52 8.84
N PRO A 94 23.30 23.27 9.30
CA PRO A 94 24.20 22.34 8.65
C PRO A 94 23.64 21.85 7.30
N VAL A 95 24.49 21.83 6.27
CA VAL A 95 24.16 21.28 4.95
C VAL A 95 24.79 19.90 4.80
N GLN A 96 23.99 18.90 4.44
CA GLN A 96 24.44 17.53 4.22
C GLN A 96 24.46 17.19 2.72
N MET A 97 25.48 16.45 2.29
CA MET A 97 25.62 15.92 0.94
C MET A 97 26.00 14.44 0.97
N GLU A 98 25.62 13.71 -0.07
CA GLU A 98 26.01 12.32 -0.27
C GLU A 98 27.03 12.23 -1.40
N ALA A 99 28.12 11.51 -1.16
CA ALA A 99 29.23 11.38 -2.10
C ALA A 99 29.60 9.92 -2.29
N VAL A 100 29.95 9.56 -3.51
CA VAL A 100 30.49 8.26 -3.89
C VAL A 100 32.01 8.31 -3.77
N TYR A 101 32.54 7.41 -2.96
CA TYR A 101 33.97 7.22 -2.79
C TYR A 101 34.49 6.17 -3.78
N ILE A 102 35.53 6.52 -4.54
CA ILE A 102 36.22 5.67 -5.51
C ILE A 102 37.52 5.17 -4.87
N PRO A 103 37.59 3.91 -4.41
CA PRO A 103 38.74 3.42 -3.65
C PRO A 103 40.03 3.34 -4.46
N GLU A 104 39.94 3.19 -5.78
CA GLU A 104 41.11 3.03 -6.66
C GLU A 104 41.86 4.34 -6.88
N GLU A 105 41.15 5.47 -6.89
CA GLU A 105 41.73 6.81 -7.06
C GLU A 105 41.87 7.53 -5.72
N ASP A 106 41.29 7.00 -4.63
CA ASP A 106 41.24 7.64 -3.32
C ASP A 106 40.50 9.00 -3.36
N GLN A 107 39.45 9.08 -4.18
CA GLN A 107 38.70 10.30 -4.45
C GLN A 107 37.22 10.17 -4.11
N CYS A 108 36.59 11.28 -3.74
CA CYS A 108 35.15 11.37 -3.54
C CYS A 108 34.51 12.24 -4.63
N THR A 109 33.37 11.81 -5.14
CA THR A 109 32.56 12.55 -6.11
C THR A 109 31.14 12.71 -5.57
N ASP A 110 30.50 13.87 -5.79
CA ASP A 110 29.10 14.05 -5.40
C ASP A 110 28.20 13.08 -6.20
N ILE A 111 27.24 12.42 -5.53
CA ILE A 111 26.31 11.48 -6.17
C ILE A 111 25.54 12.14 -7.32
N LEU A 112 25.27 13.45 -7.20
CA LEU A 112 24.58 14.22 -8.23
C LEU A 112 25.46 14.58 -9.44
N SER A 113 26.79 14.46 -9.30
CA SER A 113 27.74 14.68 -10.40
C SER A 113 27.88 13.45 -11.29
N LEU A 114 27.38 12.28 -10.86
CA LEU A 114 27.41 11.05 -11.67
C LEU A 114 26.63 11.20 -12.99
N VAL A 115 25.71 12.15 -13.10
CA VAL A 115 24.98 12.41 -14.35
C VAL A 115 25.89 12.79 -15.50
N GLU A 116 27.02 13.46 -15.22
CA GLU A 116 27.99 13.86 -16.24
C GLU A 116 28.89 12.68 -16.68
N ASN A 117 29.01 11.65 -15.85
CA ASN A 117 29.85 10.48 -16.12
C ASN A 117 28.98 9.22 -16.27
N GLU A 118 28.58 8.94 -17.51
CA GLU A 118 27.69 7.82 -17.85
C GLU A 118 28.27 6.45 -17.44
N ASP A 119 29.58 6.24 -17.51
CA ASP A 119 30.22 4.97 -17.15
C ASP A 119 30.07 4.69 -15.65
N ASN A 120 30.38 5.69 -14.81
CA ASN A 120 30.23 5.58 -13.36
C ASN A 120 28.75 5.48 -12.95
N LEU A 121 27.87 6.20 -13.64
CA LEU A 121 26.42 6.11 -13.44
C LEU A 121 25.89 4.70 -13.73
N ASN A 122 26.29 4.12 -14.86
CA ASN A 122 25.89 2.78 -15.26
C ASN A 122 26.44 1.73 -14.30
N PHE A 123 27.70 1.88 -13.87
CA PHE A 123 28.30 1.02 -12.86
C PHE A 123 27.55 1.08 -11.51
N CYS A 124 27.24 2.28 -11.04
CA CYS A 124 26.49 2.49 -9.79
C CYS A 124 25.08 1.89 -9.89
N SER A 125 24.36 2.17 -10.98
CA SER A 125 23.02 1.62 -11.25
C SER A 125 23.02 0.08 -11.26
N ASN A 126 24.00 -0.54 -11.91
CA ASN A 126 24.13 -2.00 -11.92
C ASN A 126 24.56 -2.57 -10.56
N THR A 127 25.32 -1.81 -9.76
CA THR A 127 25.67 -2.21 -8.39
C THR A 127 24.43 -2.22 -7.49
N LEU A 128 23.54 -1.23 -7.60
CA LEU A 128 22.25 -1.23 -6.90
C LEU A 128 21.38 -2.42 -7.33
N ARG A 129 21.34 -2.74 -8.63
CA ARG A 129 20.65 -3.94 -9.13
C ARG A 129 21.25 -5.23 -8.59
N LEU A 130 22.57 -5.30 -8.45
CA LEU A 130 23.25 -6.44 -7.85
C LEU A 130 22.84 -6.60 -6.38
N TYR A 131 22.80 -5.52 -5.59
CA TYR A 131 22.32 -5.58 -4.21
C TYR A 131 20.87 -6.08 -4.12
N ASN A 132 19.99 -5.63 -5.02
CA ASN A 132 18.62 -6.15 -5.10
C ASN A 132 18.60 -7.65 -5.41
N ALA A 133 19.42 -8.11 -6.34
CA ALA A 133 19.51 -9.53 -6.69
C ALA A 133 20.05 -10.39 -5.53
N LEU A 134 20.97 -9.85 -4.72
CA LEU A 134 21.53 -10.54 -3.56
C LEU A 134 20.53 -10.66 -2.40
N CYS A 135 19.64 -9.67 -2.24
CA CYS A 135 18.58 -9.67 -1.23
C CYS A 135 17.35 -10.48 -1.64
N ALA A 136 17.27 -10.87 -2.91
CA ALA A 136 16.11 -11.56 -3.47
C ALA A 136 15.74 -12.80 -2.65
N GLN A 137 14.44 -13.10 -2.64
CA GLN A 137 13.87 -14.29 -1.97
C GLN A 137 14.00 -14.29 -0.43
N GLY A 138 14.16 -13.11 0.18
CA GLY A 138 14.11 -12.97 1.64
C GLY A 138 15.42 -13.37 2.34
N ASN A 139 16.55 -13.12 1.68
CA ASN A 139 17.86 -13.37 2.26
C ASN A 139 18.26 -12.28 3.28
N ASN A 140 17.60 -12.29 4.43
CA ASN A 140 17.74 -11.25 5.46
C ASN A 140 19.17 -11.12 6.00
N ARG A 141 19.95 -12.20 5.99
CA ARG A 141 21.37 -12.17 6.41
C ARG A 141 22.19 -11.22 5.55
N VAL A 142 21.99 -11.29 4.23
CA VAL A 142 22.69 -10.40 3.29
C VAL A 142 22.14 -8.98 3.39
N SER A 143 20.84 -8.81 3.63
CA SER A 143 20.26 -7.49 3.88
C SER A 143 20.92 -6.78 5.06
N HIS A 144 21.16 -7.48 6.18
CA HIS A 144 21.89 -6.92 7.34
C HIS A 144 23.35 -6.55 7.03
N GLU A 145 24.03 -7.31 6.16
CA GLU A 145 25.40 -6.96 5.74
C GLU A 145 25.42 -5.76 4.79
N ILE A 146 24.44 -5.64 3.89
CA ILE A 146 24.31 -4.48 3.00
C ILE A 146 23.99 -3.22 3.79
N CYS A 147 23.18 -3.32 4.86
CA CYS A 147 22.92 -2.20 5.76
C CYS A 147 24.16 -1.66 6.49
N LYS A 148 25.33 -2.33 6.42
CA LYS A 148 26.60 -1.75 6.90
C LYS A 148 27.26 -0.82 5.90
N PHE A 149 26.91 -0.95 4.61
CA PHE A 149 27.40 -0.13 3.52
C PHE A 149 26.43 0.99 3.18
N VAL A 150 25.12 0.71 3.28
CA VAL A 150 24.03 1.63 2.97
C VAL A 150 23.11 1.74 4.18
N ASP A 151 23.23 2.85 4.91
CA ASP A 151 22.48 3.08 6.14
C ASP A 151 21.07 3.64 5.88
N GLU A 152 20.16 3.47 6.84
CA GLU A 152 18.79 4.04 6.80
C GLU A 152 18.79 5.55 6.52
N LYS A 153 19.72 6.29 7.11
CA LYS A 153 19.83 7.75 6.92
C LYS A 153 20.21 8.13 5.49
N GLN A 154 21.09 7.35 4.84
CA GLN A 154 21.50 7.57 3.45
C GLN A 154 20.33 7.28 2.52
N LEU A 155 19.63 6.17 2.72
CA LEU A 155 18.41 5.85 1.96
C LEU A 155 17.36 6.96 2.10
N MET A 156 17.11 7.43 3.32
CA MET A 156 16.14 8.50 3.57
C MET A 156 16.57 9.85 2.99
N TYR A 157 17.87 10.17 2.99
CA TYR A 157 18.42 11.35 2.32
C TYR A 157 18.19 11.28 0.81
N CYS A 158 18.51 10.15 0.18
CA CYS A 158 18.30 9.93 -1.24
C CYS A 158 16.82 9.99 -1.63
N VAL A 159 15.93 9.35 -0.88
CA VAL A 159 14.47 9.40 -1.12
C VAL A 159 13.94 10.84 -1.04
N LYS A 160 14.50 11.66 -0.13
CA LYS A 160 14.17 13.09 0.02
C LYS A 160 14.73 13.99 -1.07
N ASN A 161 15.72 13.54 -1.83
CA ASN A 161 16.40 14.37 -2.81
C ASN A 161 15.66 14.35 -4.17
N PRO A 162 15.12 15.49 -4.64
CA PRO A 162 14.40 15.56 -5.91
C PRO A 162 15.32 15.59 -7.14
N TYR A 163 16.62 15.89 -6.96
CA TYR A 163 17.57 16.09 -8.05
C TYR A 163 18.36 14.83 -8.44
N LEU A 164 18.10 13.69 -7.79
CA LEU A 164 18.70 12.42 -8.17
C LEU A 164 18.29 12.03 -9.59
N CYS A 165 19.23 11.43 -10.32
CA CYS A 165 18.96 10.91 -11.64
C CYS A 165 18.05 9.67 -11.58
N GLY A 166 17.28 9.47 -12.65
CA GLY A 166 16.28 8.40 -12.74
C GLY A 166 16.82 7.00 -12.40
N PRO A 167 17.91 6.52 -13.02
CA PRO A 167 18.43 5.17 -12.78
C PRO A 167 18.83 4.93 -11.31
N ILE A 168 19.52 5.89 -10.69
CA ILE A 168 19.92 5.78 -9.27
C ILE A 168 18.67 5.86 -8.39
N ARG A 169 17.76 6.80 -8.65
CA ARG A 169 16.51 6.95 -7.89
C ARG A 169 15.71 5.65 -7.89
N ILE A 170 15.44 5.06 -9.05
CA ILE A 170 14.75 3.77 -9.16
C ILE A 170 15.51 2.66 -8.42
N GLY A 171 16.84 2.61 -8.58
CA GLY A 171 17.69 1.64 -7.91
C GLY A 171 17.59 1.70 -6.38
N ILE A 172 17.61 2.90 -5.80
CA ILE A 172 17.53 3.14 -4.35
C ILE A 172 16.15 2.77 -3.80
N TYR A 173 15.07 3.16 -4.47
CA TYR A 173 13.71 2.79 -4.02
C TYR A 173 13.50 1.28 -4.07
N ASN A 174 13.96 0.62 -5.14
CA ASN A 174 13.92 -0.84 -5.24
C ASN A 174 14.78 -1.51 -4.16
N LEU A 175 15.94 -0.94 -3.83
CA LEU A 175 16.82 -1.43 -2.78
C LEU A 175 16.18 -1.31 -1.39
N LEU A 176 15.53 -0.19 -1.11
CA LEU A 176 14.78 0.00 0.13
C LEU A 176 13.70 -1.08 0.28
N ILE A 177 12.92 -1.33 -0.78
CA ILE A 177 11.90 -2.38 -0.79
C ILE A 177 12.55 -3.77 -0.59
N ALA A 178 13.61 -4.09 -1.32
CA ALA A 178 14.29 -5.38 -1.26
C ALA A 178 14.90 -5.68 0.13
N LEU A 179 15.53 -4.66 0.75
CA LEU A 179 16.18 -4.81 2.05
C LEU A 179 15.17 -4.95 3.19
N HIS A 180 14.17 -4.07 3.24
CA HIS A 180 13.34 -3.90 4.43
C HIS A 180 11.95 -4.51 4.31
N PHE A 181 11.35 -4.52 3.12
CA PHE A 181 9.92 -4.81 2.95
C PHE A 181 9.63 -6.12 2.20
N GLU A 182 10.52 -6.59 1.34
CA GLU A 182 10.26 -7.73 0.44
C GLU A 182 9.87 -9.01 1.19
N SER A 183 10.51 -9.32 2.32
CA SER A 183 10.17 -10.50 3.12
C SER A 183 8.75 -10.42 3.69
N HIS A 184 8.35 -9.24 4.19
CA HIS A 184 7.02 -8.98 4.73
C HIS A 184 5.93 -8.94 3.65
N ILE A 185 6.20 -8.27 2.52
CA ILE A 185 5.32 -8.23 1.35
C ILE A 185 5.03 -9.64 0.87
N LYS A 186 6.06 -10.50 0.74
CA LYS A 186 5.88 -11.90 0.33
C LYS A 186 5.05 -12.71 1.32
N ALA A 187 5.34 -12.59 2.62
CA ALA A 187 4.57 -13.29 3.64
C ALA A 187 3.08 -12.90 3.63
N ARG A 188 2.78 -11.60 3.43
CA ARG A 188 1.40 -11.11 3.32
C ARG A 188 0.74 -11.46 2.00
N SER A 189 1.48 -11.45 0.90
CA SER A 189 0.97 -11.87 -0.41
C SER A 189 0.60 -13.36 -0.42
N LEU A 190 1.39 -14.23 0.23
CA LEU A 190 1.10 -15.66 0.33
C LEU A 190 -0.15 -15.96 1.17
N THR A 191 -0.38 -15.15 2.21
CA THR A 191 -1.56 -15.26 3.08
C THR A 191 -2.75 -14.41 2.60
N SER A 192 -2.66 -13.80 1.41
CA SER A 192 -3.67 -12.86 0.91
C SER A 192 -5.02 -13.50 0.62
N THR A 193 -5.01 -14.74 0.13
CA THR A 193 -6.20 -15.51 -0.27
C THR A 193 -6.87 -16.23 0.89
N GLU A 194 -6.21 -16.33 2.04
CA GLU A 194 -6.73 -17.02 3.21
C GLU A 194 -7.44 -16.02 4.15
N PHE A 195 -8.66 -16.37 4.56
CA PHE A 195 -9.48 -15.57 5.46
C PHE A 195 -9.75 -16.37 6.74
N ILE A 196 -9.01 -16.04 7.79
CA ILE A 196 -9.18 -16.60 9.14
C ILE A 196 -9.57 -15.44 10.05
N ILE A 197 -10.81 -15.45 10.54
CA ILE A 197 -11.38 -14.34 11.31
C ILE A 197 -11.87 -14.91 12.66
N PRO A 198 -11.31 -14.43 13.80
CA PRO A 198 -11.76 -14.86 15.11
C PRO A 198 -13.11 -14.21 15.46
N LEU A 199 -14.02 -15.00 16.03
CA LEU A 199 -15.29 -14.50 16.55
C LEU A 199 -15.03 -13.69 17.82
N SER A 200 -15.22 -12.37 17.74
CA SER A 200 -14.95 -11.45 18.84
C SER A 200 -15.95 -10.30 18.85
N ASP A 201 -16.15 -9.67 20.00
CA ASP A 201 -17.00 -8.47 20.10
C ASP A 201 -16.46 -7.30 19.25
N ALA A 202 -15.19 -7.32 18.86
CA ALA A 202 -14.62 -6.37 17.92
C ALA A 202 -15.22 -6.56 16.52
N LEU A 203 -15.45 -7.81 16.07
CA LEU A 203 -16.09 -8.11 14.78
C LEU A 203 -17.53 -7.60 14.75
N ARG A 204 -18.20 -7.70 15.90
CA ARG A 204 -19.55 -7.16 16.11
C ARG A 204 -19.61 -5.63 16.15
N LYS A 205 -18.48 -4.94 16.16
CA LYS A 205 -18.40 -3.47 16.16
C LYS A 205 -17.78 -2.94 14.87
N SER A 206 -16.89 -3.69 14.23
CA SER A 206 -16.17 -3.28 13.02
C SER A 206 -17.01 -3.33 11.75
N VAL A 207 -18.01 -4.21 11.70
CA VAL A 207 -18.84 -4.38 10.50
C VAL A 207 -19.94 -3.33 10.44
N LEU A 208 -19.86 -2.37 9.51
CA LEU A 208 -20.86 -1.31 9.38
C LEU A 208 -22.21 -1.82 8.84
N LEU A 209 -22.29 -3.08 8.38
CA LEU A 209 -23.52 -3.80 8.03
C LEU A 209 -24.20 -4.47 9.24
N HIS A 210 -23.97 -3.98 10.46
CA HIS A 210 -24.69 -4.49 11.61
C HIS A 210 -26.19 -4.16 11.53
N PRO A 211 -27.08 -5.10 11.86
CA PRO A 211 -28.54 -4.89 11.81
C PRO A 211 -29.04 -3.80 12.77
N LYS A 212 -28.16 -3.28 13.65
CA LYS A 212 -28.42 -2.19 14.59
C LYS A 212 -28.04 -0.79 14.07
N ASN A 213 -27.38 -0.68 12.92
CA ASN A 213 -26.96 0.60 12.36
C ASN A 213 -28.13 1.30 11.66
N THR A 214 -28.26 2.61 11.90
CA THR A 214 -29.36 3.45 11.38
C THR A 214 -29.40 3.44 9.85
N LEU A 215 -30.60 3.58 9.25
CA LEU A 215 -30.81 3.64 7.79
C LEU A 215 -29.87 4.62 7.07
N GLU A 216 -29.48 5.71 7.73
CA GLU A 216 -28.53 6.71 7.21
C GLU A 216 -27.10 6.16 7.07
N GLN A 217 -26.63 5.34 8.02
CA GLN A 217 -25.33 4.66 7.93
C GLN A 217 -25.33 3.61 6.82
N GLN A 218 -26.48 2.95 6.60
CA GLN A 218 -26.69 2.01 5.50
C GLN A 218 -26.72 2.73 4.12
N GLN A 219 -27.20 3.97 4.07
CA GLN A 219 -27.20 4.81 2.85
C GLN A 219 -25.82 5.40 2.52
N ILE A 220 -25.01 5.76 3.52
CA ILE A 220 -23.59 6.13 3.34
C ILE A 220 -22.78 4.93 2.81
N LEU A 221 -23.14 3.70 3.19
CA LEU A 221 -22.56 2.47 2.64
C LEU A 221 -23.05 2.15 1.22
N ALA A 222 -24.33 2.43 0.92
CA ALA A 222 -24.88 2.28 -0.43
C ALA A 222 -24.22 3.21 -1.45
N THR A 223 -23.58 4.29 -1.00
CA THR A 223 -22.82 5.23 -1.82
C THR A 223 -21.33 4.86 -1.95
N SER A 224 -20.91 3.60 -1.75
CA SER A 224 -19.70 3.00 -2.36
C SER A 224 -18.30 3.64 -2.17
N THR A 225 -18.18 4.75 -1.43
CA THR A 225 -16.96 5.57 -1.32
C THR A 225 -16.09 5.17 -0.13
N TYR A 226 -16.63 4.41 0.83
CA TYR A 226 -15.88 3.97 2.00
C TYR A 226 -15.09 2.68 1.73
N ILE A 227 -13.76 2.78 1.76
CA ILE A 227 -12.85 1.63 1.79
C ILE A 227 -12.24 1.56 3.20
N PRO A 228 -12.52 0.51 3.98
CA PRO A 228 -11.94 0.37 5.31
C PRO A 228 -10.43 0.11 5.22
N ALA A 229 -9.69 0.63 6.20
CA ALA A 229 -8.27 0.37 6.32
C ALA A 229 -7.97 -0.99 6.93
N MET A 230 -6.76 -1.48 6.65
CA MET A 230 -6.32 -2.80 7.11
C MET A 230 -6.31 -2.96 8.63
N GLU A 231 -6.13 -1.89 9.39
CA GLU A 231 -6.14 -1.91 10.86
C GLU A 231 -7.53 -2.21 11.44
N GLN A 232 -8.59 -2.03 10.66
CA GLN A 232 -9.97 -2.34 11.06
C GLN A 232 -10.34 -3.80 10.81
N PHE A 233 -9.55 -4.52 10.01
CA PHE A 233 -9.78 -5.93 9.73
C PHE A 233 -9.27 -6.81 10.87
N LEU A 234 -10.08 -7.82 11.20
CA LEU A 234 -9.78 -8.78 12.27
C LEU A 234 -9.12 -10.05 11.75
N ALA A 235 -8.96 -10.16 10.42
CA ALA A 235 -8.29 -11.29 9.81
C ALA A 235 -6.87 -11.49 10.38
N VAL A 236 -6.54 -12.73 10.74
CA VAL A 236 -5.22 -13.10 11.25
C VAL A 236 -4.20 -12.95 10.12
N ARG A 237 -3.29 -12.00 10.25
CA ARG A 237 -2.23 -11.72 9.27
C ARG A 237 -0.85 -11.60 9.92
N PRO A 238 0.23 -11.95 9.19
CA PRO A 238 1.59 -11.70 9.67
C PRO A 238 1.80 -10.20 9.92
N LYS A 239 2.27 -9.85 11.12
CA LYS A 239 2.61 -8.47 11.48
C LYS A 239 4.08 -8.18 11.14
N LEU A 240 4.38 -6.90 10.91
CA LEU A 240 5.76 -6.40 10.87
C LEU A 240 6.40 -6.66 12.24
N ILE A 241 7.57 -7.29 12.23
CA ILE A 241 8.25 -7.64 13.47
C ILE A 241 9.00 -6.40 13.96
N LYS A 242 8.79 -6.01 15.22
CA LYS A 242 9.40 -4.79 15.78
C LYS A 242 10.77 -5.11 16.36
N GLU A 243 11.66 -4.12 16.38
CA GLU A 243 13.01 -4.27 16.97
C GLU A 243 12.98 -4.74 18.44
N GLU A 244 11.92 -4.39 19.16
CA GLU A 244 11.73 -4.72 20.57
C GLU A 244 11.60 -6.23 20.80
N ASP A 245 11.17 -6.99 19.79
CA ASP A 245 10.92 -8.43 19.88
C ASP A 245 12.21 -9.27 19.95
N PHE A 246 13.38 -8.70 19.64
CA PHE A 246 14.64 -9.45 19.50
C PHE A 246 15.81 -8.96 20.36
N LYS A 247 15.54 -8.32 21.50
CA LYS A 247 16.61 -7.79 22.38
C LYS A 247 17.62 -8.85 22.90
N VAL A 248 17.35 -10.15 22.77
CA VAL A 248 18.10 -11.21 23.47
C VAL A 248 19.10 -12.02 22.60
N ASP A 249 18.85 -12.25 21.30
CA ASP A 249 19.69 -13.16 20.49
C ASP A 249 20.21 -12.53 19.17
N ARG A 250 21.53 -12.31 19.05
CA ARG A 250 22.16 -11.72 17.83
C ARG A 250 21.94 -12.55 16.57
N GLU A 251 21.90 -13.87 16.66
CA GLU A 251 21.71 -14.75 15.50
C GLU A 251 20.28 -14.78 14.98
N ARG A 252 19.29 -14.61 15.88
CA ARG A 252 17.87 -14.54 15.50
C ARG A 252 17.52 -13.23 14.81
N LYS A 253 18.21 -12.13 15.15
CA LYS A 253 18.08 -10.85 14.43
C LYS A 253 18.37 -10.97 12.94
N LEU A 254 19.34 -11.80 12.57
CA LEU A 254 19.74 -12.00 11.16
C LEU A 254 18.71 -12.81 10.34
N LEU A 255 17.73 -13.44 10.99
CA LEU A 255 16.64 -14.16 10.33
C LEU A 255 15.48 -13.23 9.93
N VAL A 256 15.43 -12.03 10.49
CA VAL A 256 14.37 -11.03 10.26
C VAL A 256 14.95 -9.89 9.44
N PRO A 257 14.17 -9.24 8.56
CA PRO A 257 14.65 -8.09 7.81
C PRO A 257 15.17 -6.97 8.72
N PRO A 258 16.14 -6.17 8.25
CA PRO A 258 16.60 -5.00 8.98
C PRO A 258 15.45 -4.01 9.19
N PRO A 259 15.35 -3.42 10.40
CA PRO A 259 14.31 -2.45 10.73
C PRO A 259 14.46 -1.15 9.94
N PHE A 260 13.35 -0.44 9.74
CA PHE A 260 13.29 0.85 9.05
C PHE A 260 12.15 1.69 9.64
N ASN A 261 12.32 3.01 9.74
CA ASN A 261 11.26 3.91 10.21
C ASN A 261 10.17 4.12 9.15
N VAL A 262 9.20 3.19 9.13
CA VAL A 262 8.09 3.20 8.18
C VAL A 262 7.19 4.42 8.34
N LEU A 263 7.01 4.95 9.55
CA LEU A 263 6.14 6.11 9.80
C LEU A 263 6.68 7.36 9.11
N SER A 264 7.97 7.66 9.31
CA SER A 264 8.60 8.82 8.67
C SER A 264 8.62 8.70 7.14
N LEU A 265 8.79 7.49 6.62
CA LEU A 265 8.73 7.24 5.19
C LEU A 265 7.31 7.39 4.64
N LYS A 266 6.30 6.86 5.33
CA LYS A 266 4.88 6.95 4.96
C LYS A 266 4.47 8.41 4.79
N GLU A 267 4.72 9.23 5.81
CA GLU A 267 4.39 10.67 5.78
C GLU A 267 5.07 11.37 4.61
N TYR A 268 6.37 11.12 4.40
CA TYR A 268 7.10 11.72 3.29
C TYR A 268 6.57 11.28 1.92
N ILE A 269 6.26 9.99 1.73
CA ILE A 269 5.77 9.46 0.45
C ILE A 269 4.36 9.97 0.14
N MET A 270 3.46 10.02 1.13
CA MET A 270 2.11 10.57 0.94
C MET A 270 2.17 12.05 0.57
N ASN A 271 2.98 12.85 1.28
CA ASN A 271 3.19 14.27 0.97
C ASN A 271 3.91 14.48 -0.39
N SER A 272 4.85 13.60 -0.74
CA SER A 272 5.53 13.67 -2.04
C SER A 272 4.60 13.31 -3.19
N LEU A 273 3.63 12.42 -2.97
CA LEU A 273 2.64 12.05 -3.96
C LEU A 273 1.61 13.17 -4.16
N THR A 274 1.16 13.84 -3.08
CA THR A 274 0.32 15.05 -3.21
C THR A 274 1.05 16.13 -4.00
N ASP A 275 2.30 16.42 -3.62
CA ASP A 275 3.15 17.39 -4.32
C ASP A 275 3.34 17.04 -5.79
N ALA A 276 3.50 15.75 -6.11
CA ALA A 276 3.69 15.29 -7.46
C ALA A 276 2.45 15.53 -8.31
N ILE A 277 1.27 15.20 -7.79
CA ILE A 277 0.01 15.37 -8.51
C ILE A 277 -0.30 16.85 -8.69
N GLU A 278 -0.15 17.68 -7.66
CA GLU A 278 -0.34 19.13 -7.75
C GLU A 278 0.55 19.77 -8.82
N LYS A 279 1.86 19.47 -8.79
CA LYS A 279 2.81 20.07 -9.73
C LYS A 279 2.68 19.49 -11.14
N SER A 280 2.22 18.24 -11.28
CA SER A 280 2.04 17.60 -12.57
C SER A 280 0.88 18.19 -13.40
N SER A 281 -0.12 18.81 -12.75
CA SER A 281 -1.18 19.57 -13.43
C SER A 281 -0.63 20.75 -14.25
N GLY A 282 0.53 21.29 -13.85
CA GLY A 282 1.16 22.44 -14.50
C GLY A 282 2.04 22.12 -15.72
N HIS A 283 2.02 20.89 -16.25
CA HIS A 283 2.93 20.42 -17.31
C HIS A 283 4.40 20.83 -17.08
N LEU A 284 5.02 20.21 -16.08
CA LEU A 284 6.44 20.43 -15.77
C LEU A 284 7.34 20.04 -16.94
N ARG A 285 8.27 20.94 -17.27
CA ARG A 285 9.34 20.71 -18.25
C ARG A 285 10.38 19.71 -17.73
N ASP A 286 10.77 19.85 -16.46
CA ASP A 286 11.81 19.05 -15.82
C ASP A 286 11.24 18.32 -14.58
N PRO A 287 10.59 17.16 -14.75
CA PRO A 287 10.13 16.35 -13.61
C PRO A 287 11.31 15.73 -12.85
N THR A 288 11.11 15.39 -11.57
CA THR A 288 12.18 14.80 -10.76
C THR A 288 12.63 13.46 -11.36
N GLY A 289 13.93 13.22 -11.45
CA GLY A 289 14.46 12.03 -12.13
C GLY A 289 14.38 12.06 -13.67
N GLY A 290 13.99 13.20 -14.26
CA GLY A 290 14.04 13.48 -15.70
C GLY A 290 12.76 13.12 -16.47
N THR A 291 12.02 12.08 -16.06
CA THR A 291 10.74 11.69 -16.69
C THR A 291 9.64 11.50 -15.64
N TYR A 292 8.37 11.64 -16.05
CA TYR A 292 7.23 11.37 -15.16
C TYR A 292 7.22 9.92 -14.66
N ALA A 293 7.62 8.95 -15.50
CA ALA A 293 7.83 7.57 -15.07
C ALA A 293 8.84 7.46 -13.91
N ASN A 294 10.02 8.08 -14.03
CA ASN A 294 11.05 8.02 -12.98
C ASN A 294 10.63 8.74 -11.69
N TRP A 295 9.69 9.68 -11.78
CA TRP A 295 9.13 10.37 -10.63
C TRP A 295 8.06 9.54 -9.91
N LEU A 296 7.02 9.13 -10.64
CA LEU A 296 5.80 8.53 -10.07
C LEU A 296 5.95 7.05 -9.76
N VAL A 297 6.65 6.27 -10.61
CA VAL A 297 6.75 4.81 -10.41
C VAL A 297 7.34 4.45 -9.05
N PRO A 298 8.48 5.04 -8.60
CA PRO A 298 9.05 4.68 -7.29
C PRO A 298 8.15 5.06 -6.11
N LEU A 299 7.41 6.18 -6.21
CA LEU A 299 6.46 6.61 -5.18
C LEU A 299 5.28 5.63 -5.11
N LEU A 300 4.68 5.29 -6.25
CA LEU A 300 3.56 4.36 -6.32
C LEU A 300 3.95 2.94 -5.89
N GLN A 301 5.16 2.48 -6.19
CA GLN A 301 5.68 1.19 -5.71
C GLN A 301 5.79 1.13 -4.18
N LEU A 302 6.18 2.22 -3.51
CA LEU A 302 6.17 2.26 -2.05
C LEU A 302 4.76 2.33 -1.47
N VAL A 303 3.86 3.08 -2.11
CA VAL A 303 2.43 3.09 -1.71
C VAL A 303 1.83 1.69 -1.84
N ASP A 304 2.12 0.99 -2.93
CA ASP A 304 1.74 -0.41 -3.15
C ASP A 304 2.29 -1.33 -2.05
N ALA A 305 3.59 -1.19 -1.72
CA ALA A 305 4.20 -1.91 -0.61
C ALA A 305 3.51 -1.62 0.73
N PHE A 306 3.14 -0.38 1.03
CA PHE A 306 2.42 0.00 2.25
C PHE A 306 1.00 -0.57 2.30
N LEU A 307 0.30 -0.63 1.15
CA LEU A 307 -1.00 -1.29 1.03
C LEU A 307 -0.86 -2.79 1.29
N VAL A 308 0.12 -3.47 0.69
CA VAL A 308 0.30 -4.91 0.94
C VAL A 308 0.69 -5.17 2.39
N MET A 309 1.55 -4.33 2.98
CA MET A 309 1.97 -4.42 4.38
C MET A 309 0.88 -4.03 5.39
N GLY A 310 -0.16 -3.32 4.95
CA GLY A 310 -1.27 -2.85 5.80
C GLY A 310 -0.85 -1.78 6.80
N THR A 311 0.07 -0.88 6.40
CA THR A 311 0.59 0.22 7.24
C THR A 311 -0.14 1.56 7.01
N LEU A 312 -1.03 1.60 6.02
CA LEU A 312 -1.83 2.79 5.72
C LEU A 312 -3.09 2.79 6.59
N GLU A 313 -3.32 3.93 7.23
CA GLU A 313 -4.49 4.19 8.05
C GLU A 313 -5.69 4.61 7.17
N VAL A 314 -6.88 4.73 7.78
CA VAL A 314 -8.11 5.13 7.05
C VAL A 314 -7.94 6.50 6.39
N ASN A 315 -7.32 7.44 7.10
CA ASN A 315 -7.05 8.77 6.56
C ASN A 315 -6.10 8.73 5.36
N ASP A 316 -5.06 7.88 5.42
CA ASP A 316 -4.11 7.70 4.33
C ASP A 316 -4.78 7.11 3.08
N ILE A 317 -5.69 6.15 3.27
CA ILE A 317 -6.45 5.54 2.16
C ILE A 317 -7.43 6.55 1.56
N GLN A 318 -8.11 7.35 2.38
CA GLN A 318 -8.99 8.42 1.90
C GLN A 318 -8.21 9.47 1.10
N GLN A 319 -7.03 9.87 1.60
CA GLN A 319 -6.12 10.75 0.88
C GLN A 319 -5.67 10.13 -0.45
N LEU A 320 -5.29 8.84 -0.47
CA LEU A 320 -4.92 8.13 -1.69
C LEU A 320 -6.07 8.07 -2.70
N LEU A 321 -7.30 7.77 -2.27
CA LEU A 321 -8.49 7.75 -3.12
C LEU A 321 -8.77 9.12 -3.74
N ARG A 322 -8.61 10.18 -2.94
CA ARG A 322 -8.73 11.56 -3.42
C ARG A 322 -7.68 11.91 -4.47
N LEU A 323 -6.45 11.42 -4.31
CA LEU A 323 -5.37 11.64 -5.27
C LEU A 323 -5.58 10.86 -6.59
N ILE A 324 -6.19 9.68 -6.51
CA ILE A 324 -6.52 8.86 -7.68
C ILE A 324 -7.62 9.55 -8.52
N ASP A 325 -8.74 9.91 -7.89
CA ASP A 325 -9.83 10.62 -8.54
C ASP A 325 -10.57 11.56 -7.57
N PRO A 326 -10.27 12.88 -7.59
CA PRO A 326 -10.90 13.84 -6.69
C PRO A 326 -12.38 14.06 -7.01
N THR A 327 -12.83 13.75 -8.23
CA THR A 327 -14.23 13.97 -8.63
C THR A 327 -15.17 12.95 -8.00
N SER A 328 -14.71 11.71 -7.86
CA SER A 328 -15.48 10.60 -7.30
C SER A 328 -15.29 10.45 -5.79
N PHE A 329 -14.10 10.76 -5.27
CA PHE A 329 -13.74 10.53 -3.86
C PHE A 329 -13.49 11.81 -3.05
N GLY A 330 -13.71 12.99 -3.63
CA GLY A 330 -13.55 14.28 -2.94
C GLY A 330 -14.68 14.58 -1.96
N LEU A 331 -14.34 15.22 -0.85
CA LEU A 331 -15.31 15.79 0.10
C LEU A 331 -15.94 17.06 -0.48
N GLU A 332 -17.19 17.33 -0.12
CA GLU A 332 -17.95 18.50 -0.62
C GLU A 332 -17.28 19.86 -0.35
N ASN A 333 -16.44 19.94 0.69
CA ASN A 333 -15.95 21.19 1.27
C ASN A 333 -14.46 21.49 1.03
N GLU A 334 -13.75 20.74 0.17
CA GLU A 334 -12.33 21.00 -0.09
C GLU A 334 -12.00 21.16 -1.58
N GLU A 335 -11.67 22.40 -1.97
CA GLU A 335 -11.37 22.84 -3.34
C GLU A 335 -9.93 22.54 -3.82
N ASN A 336 -9.19 21.65 -3.16
CA ASN A 336 -7.74 21.62 -3.35
C ASN A 336 -7.25 20.85 -4.60
N PHE A 337 -8.10 20.05 -5.26
CA PHE A 337 -7.68 19.25 -6.43
C PHE A 337 -8.70 19.33 -7.57
N THR A 338 -8.31 19.93 -8.69
CA THR A 338 -9.12 19.98 -9.91
C THR A 338 -8.89 18.78 -10.83
N GLU A 339 -7.70 18.16 -10.78
CA GLU A 339 -7.31 17.02 -11.62
C GLU A 339 -6.70 15.90 -10.76
N GLY A 340 -7.13 14.66 -10.97
CA GLY A 340 -6.58 13.47 -10.33
C GLY A 340 -5.62 12.71 -11.24
N LEU A 341 -4.97 11.71 -10.66
CA LEU A 341 -3.97 10.91 -11.35
C LEU A 341 -4.55 10.19 -12.59
N LEU A 342 -5.82 9.77 -12.55
CA LEU A 342 -6.49 9.06 -13.65
C LEU A 342 -6.91 9.96 -14.82
N GLN A 343 -6.99 11.28 -14.59
CA GLN A 343 -7.29 12.26 -15.63
C GLN A 343 -6.05 12.61 -16.47
N MET A 344 -4.85 12.41 -15.92
CA MET A 344 -3.58 12.72 -16.56
C MET A 344 -3.18 11.74 -17.66
N ILE A 345 -2.26 12.18 -18.54
CA ILE A 345 -1.61 11.31 -19.53
C ILE A 345 -0.45 10.61 -18.83
N LEU A 346 -0.61 9.31 -18.56
CA LEU A 346 0.37 8.50 -17.84
C LEU A 346 1.12 7.54 -18.77
N ASP A 347 2.41 7.37 -18.50
CA ASP A 347 3.25 6.35 -19.14
C ASP A 347 2.82 4.92 -18.73
N GLU A 348 3.06 3.93 -19.60
CA GLU A 348 2.73 2.51 -19.35
C GLU A 348 3.18 1.97 -17.98
N PRO A 349 4.43 2.20 -17.50
CA PRO A 349 4.85 1.68 -16.19
C PRO A 349 4.09 2.31 -15.02
N VAL A 350 3.62 3.55 -15.14
CA VAL A 350 2.81 4.21 -14.12
C VAL A 350 1.41 3.57 -14.08
N LYS A 351 0.81 3.31 -15.26
CA LYS A 351 -0.48 2.61 -15.37
C LYS A 351 -0.40 1.21 -14.75
N LEU A 352 0.70 0.48 -14.94
CA LEU A 352 0.90 -0.85 -14.36
C LEU A 352 0.89 -0.81 -12.83
N GLN A 353 1.63 0.13 -12.23
CA GLN A 353 1.63 0.30 -10.77
C GLN A 353 0.25 0.70 -10.25
N LEU A 354 -0.49 1.54 -10.98
CA LEU A 354 -1.87 1.87 -10.62
C LEU A 354 -2.81 0.68 -10.67
N CYS A 355 -2.65 -0.22 -11.64
CA CYS A 355 -3.43 -1.45 -11.68
C CYS A 355 -3.21 -2.30 -10.41
N HIS A 356 -1.97 -2.41 -9.90
CA HIS A 356 -1.69 -3.11 -8.64
C HIS A 356 -2.37 -2.45 -7.44
N ILE A 357 -2.22 -1.13 -7.29
CA ILE A 357 -2.86 -0.36 -6.22
C ILE A 357 -4.38 -0.53 -6.24
N LEU A 358 -5.01 -0.36 -7.41
CA LEU A 358 -6.46 -0.52 -7.57
C LEU A 358 -6.91 -1.95 -7.27
N GLN A 359 -6.11 -2.95 -7.65
CA GLN A 359 -6.40 -4.34 -7.31
C GLN A 359 -6.39 -4.55 -5.79
N HIS A 360 -5.39 -4.03 -5.07
CA HIS A 360 -5.34 -4.14 -3.62
C HIS A 360 -6.50 -3.41 -2.92
N LEU A 361 -6.92 -2.24 -3.42
CA LEU A 361 -8.12 -1.56 -2.93
C LEU A 361 -9.38 -2.40 -3.14
N CYS A 362 -9.51 -3.09 -4.28
CA CYS A 362 -10.60 -4.04 -4.51
C CYS A 362 -10.53 -5.27 -3.59
N ASP A 363 -9.32 -5.74 -3.26
CA ASP A 363 -9.11 -6.85 -2.33
C ASP A 363 -9.54 -6.46 -0.91
N TYR A 364 -9.29 -5.22 -0.49
CA TYR A 364 -9.77 -4.68 0.79
C TYR A 364 -11.30 -4.65 0.83
N GLN A 365 -11.96 -4.19 -0.24
CA GLN A 365 -13.42 -4.24 -0.34
C GLN A 365 -13.97 -5.68 -0.32
N LEU A 366 -13.27 -6.64 -0.93
CA LEU A 366 -13.64 -8.05 -0.84
C LEU A 366 -13.52 -8.57 0.60
N GLN A 367 -12.40 -8.30 1.27
CA GLN A 367 -12.17 -8.70 2.64
C GLN A 367 -13.23 -8.11 3.58
N TYR A 368 -13.58 -6.84 3.41
CA TYR A 368 -14.63 -6.20 4.17
C TYR A 368 -16.00 -6.87 4.01
N ARG A 369 -16.36 -7.22 2.77
CA ARG A 369 -17.60 -7.96 2.49
C ARG A 369 -17.61 -9.33 3.18
N ILE A 370 -16.48 -10.03 3.16
CA ILE A 370 -16.32 -11.33 3.81
C ILE A 370 -16.49 -11.21 5.32
N GLU A 371 -15.79 -10.28 5.97
CA GLU A 371 -15.92 -10.04 7.41
C GLU A 371 -17.36 -9.67 7.78
N SER A 372 -18.04 -8.90 6.93
CA SER A 372 -19.44 -8.54 7.12
C SER A 372 -20.39 -9.73 7.07
N ILE A 373 -20.16 -10.67 6.14
CA ILE A 373 -20.93 -11.93 6.06
C ILE A 373 -20.72 -12.77 7.31
N ILE A 374 -19.50 -12.85 7.82
CA ILE A 374 -19.16 -13.66 9.00
C ILE A 374 -19.79 -13.06 10.26
N ALA A 375 -19.69 -11.74 10.44
CA ALA A 375 -20.31 -11.06 11.57
C ALA A 375 -21.85 -11.22 11.57
N PHE A 376 -22.47 -11.06 10.40
CA PHE A 376 -23.90 -11.32 10.24
C PHE A 376 -24.26 -12.78 10.56
N SER A 377 -23.48 -13.73 10.03
CA SER A 377 -23.71 -15.17 10.23
C SER A 377 -23.64 -15.57 11.70
N GLU A 378 -22.71 -14.99 12.46
CA GLU A 378 -22.60 -15.23 13.90
C GLU A 378 -23.87 -14.79 14.65
N GLU A 379 -24.35 -13.57 14.42
CA GLU A 379 -25.56 -13.05 15.07
C GLU A 379 -26.82 -13.80 14.62
N PHE A 380 -26.93 -14.07 13.32
CA PHE A 380 -28.06 -14.78 12.72
C PHE A 380 -28.17 -16.20 13.26
N VAL A 381 -27.07 -16.97 13.26
CA VAL A 381 -27.05 -18.34 13.80
C VAL A 381 -27.34 -18.34 15.29
N GLY A 382 -26.83 -17.36 16.05
CA GLY A 382 -27.13 -17.21 17.48
C GLY A 382 -28.63 -17.04 17.77
N LYS A 383 -29.31 -16.17 17.01
CA LYS A 383 -30.77 -15.98 17.13
C LYS A 383 -31.56 -17.20 16.65
N LEU A 384 -31.14 -17.81 15.55
CA LEU A 384 -31.79 -19.01 15.00
C LEU A 384 -31.72 -20.19 15.98
N GLN A 385 -30.59 -20.40 16.66
CA GLN A 385 -30.44 -21.42 17.69
C GLN A 385 -31.31 -21.15 18.92
N ALA A 386 -31.45 -19.89 19.33
CA ALA A 386 -32.32 -19.49 20.43
C ALA A 386 -33.80 -19.75 20.09
N ASP A 387 -34.23 -19.40 18.88
CA ASP A 387 -35.56 -19.69 18.34
C ASP A 387 -35.82 -21.21 18.26
N GLN A 388 -34.87 -21.98 17.73
CA GLN A 388 -34.97 -23.44 17.68
C GLN A 388 -35.12 -24.06 19.08
N LYS A 389 -34.40 -23.56 20.08
CA LYS A 389 -34.54 -23.98 21.49
C LYS A 389 -35.92 -23.64 22.05
N ARG A 390 -36.45 -22.44 21.78
CA ARG A 390 -37.80 -22.02 22.17
C ARG A 390 -38.84 -22.96 21.56
N ARG A 391 -38.75 -23.23 20.25
CA ARG A 391 -39.67 -24.15 19.55
C ARG A 391 -39.62 -25.56 20.11
N TYR A 392 -38.43 -26.06 20.46
CA TYR A 392 -38.27 -27.36 21.13
C TYR A 392 -38.96 -27.42 22.50
N GLN A 393 -38.82 -26.36 23.32
CA GLN A 393 -39.47 -26.28 24.63
C GLN A 393 -40.99 -26.28 24.51
N VAL A 394 -41.54 -25.46 23.61
CA VAL A 394 -42.99 -25.42 23.32
C VAL A 394 -43.50 -26.79 22.86
N LEU A 395 -42.74 -27.48 22.00
CA LEU A 395 -43.08 -28.83 21.55
C LEU A 395 -43.13 -29.85 22.69
N LYS A 396 -42.19 -29.77 23.63
CA LYS A 396 -42.12 -30.66 24.79
C LYS A 396 -43.29 -30.47 25.76
N GLU A 397 -43.80 -29.25 25.87
CA GLU A 397 -44.92 -28.89 26.74
C GLU A 397 -46.29 -29.10 26.08
N SER A 398 -46.32 -29.18 24.74
CA SER A 398 -47.55 -29.35 23.96
C SER A 398 -48.06 -30.79 23.90
N SER A 399 -49.38 -30.99 24.03
CA SER A 399 -50.04 -32.29 23.81
C SER A 399 -50.57 -32.40 22.37
N LEU A 400 -49.66 -32.35 21.38
CA LEU A 400 -50.02 -32.44 19.96
C LEU A 400 -50.35 -33.88 19.52
N PRO A 401 -51.27 -34.10 18.57
CA PRO A 401 -51.51 -35.41 17.96
C PRO A 401 -50.22 -36.04 17.37
N PRO A 402 -50.06 -37.37 17.41
CA PRO A 402 -48.83 -38.06 16.97
C PRO A 402 -48.39 -37.71 15.53
N ALA A 403 -49.34 -37.49 14.62
CA ALA A 403 -49.05 -37.13 13.23
C ALA A 403 -48.40 -35.74 13.09
N LEU A 404 -48.82 -34.76 13.90
CA LEU A 404 -48.23 -33.41 13.92
C LEU A 404 -46.89 -33.41 14.68
N MET A 405 -46.81 -34.19 15.76
CA MET A 405 -45.57 -34.37 16.52
C MET A 405 -44.47 -35.01 15.68
N ALA A 406 -44.78 -36.02 14.84
CA ALA A 406 -43.81 -36.65 13.94
C ALA A 406 -43.26 -35.66 12.89
N LYS A 407 -44.10 -34.76 12.36
CA LYS A 407 -43.67 -33.71 11.43
C LYS A 407 -42.75 -32.69 12.11
N LYS A 408 -43.16 -32.15 13.26
CA LYS A 408 -42.38 -31.12 13.99
C LYS A 408 -41.09 -31.66 14.61
N THR A 409 -41.05 -32.92 15.05
CA THR A 409 -39.83 -33.53 15.60
C THR A 409 -38.79 -33.91 14.54
N ARG A 410 -39.12 -33.84 13.25
CA ARG A 410 -38.18 -34.14 12.16
C ARG A 410 -37.00 -33.16 12.15
N GLU A 411 -37.22 -31.90 12.49
CA GLU A 411 -36.17 -30.88 12.59
C GLU A 411 -35.03 -31.34 13.51
N PHE A 412 -35.38 -31.75 14.73
CA PHE A 412 -34.41 -32.16 15.76
C PHE A 412 -33.76 -33.53 15.51
N ARG A 413 -34.21 -34.26 14.48
CA ARG A 413 -33.65 -35.56 14.08
C ARG A 413 -32.76 -35.45 12.85
N CYS A 414 -32.88 -34.38 12.06
CA CYS A 414 -32.06 -34.14 10.89
C CYS A 414 -30.62 -33.77 11.30
N PRO A 415 -29.60 -34.11 10.48
CA PRO A 415 -28.24 -33.64 10.72
C PRO A 415 -28.13 -32.12 10.52
N PRO A 416 -27.16 -31.43 11.16
CA PRO A 416 -27.06 -29.96 11.13
C PRO A 416 -27.00 -29.33 9.74
N LYS A 417 -26.36 -30.00 8.77
CA LYS A 417 -26.28 -29.52 7.38
C LYS A 417 -27.65 -29.46 6.72
N ASP A 418 -28.44 -30.51 6.87
CA ASP A 418 -29.79 -30.59 6.30
C ASP A 418 -30.76 -29.67 7.05
N GLN A 419 -30.59 -29.53 8.37
CA GLN A 419 -31.32 -28.55 9.18
C GLN A 419 -31.10 -27.13 8.65
N MET A 420 -29.84 -26.69 8.49
CA MET A 420 -29.53 -25.36 7.97
C MET A 420 -30.04 -25.15 6.55
N GLN A 421 -29.94 -26.16 5.68
CA GLN A 421 -30.48 -26.07 4.32
C GLN A 421 -32.01 -25.92 4.29
N ALA A 422 -32.72 -26.62 5.17
CA ALA A 422 -34.17 -26.47 5.30
C ALA A 422 -34.56 -25.08 5.85
N LEU A 423 -33.86 -24.62 6.90
CA LEU A 423 -34.09 -23.34 7.57
C LEU A 423 -33.71 -22.13 6.71
N LEU A 424 -32.76 -22.26 5.79
CA LEU A 424 -32.31 -21.18 4.88
C LEU A 424 -33.10 -21.12 3.56
N ASN A 425 -33.94 -22.12 3.26
CA ASN A 425 -34.72 -22.19 2.03
C ASN A 425 -35.99 -21.31 2.12
N PHE A 426 -35.81 -19.99 2.07
CA PHE A 426 -36.92 -19.01 2.13
C PHE A 426 -37.61 -18.75 0.77
N LYS A 427 -37.11 -19.32 -0.34
CA LYS A 427 -37.58 -19.02 -1.72
C LYS A 427 -38.38 -20.14 -2.41
N ASN A 428 -38.39 -21.36 -1.88
CA ASN A 428 -39.02 -22.51 -2.56
C ASN A 428 -40.29 -22.97 -1.85
N ASP A 429 -41.44 -22.48 -2.33
CA ASP A 429 -42.80 -22.80 -1.83
C ASP A 429 -43.29 -24.22 -2.19
N LEU A 430 -42.42 -25.14 -2.62
CA LEU A 430 -42.82 -26.37 -3.34
C LEU A 430 -42.45 -27.70 -2.67
N ASN A 431 -41.95 -27.74 -1.43
CA ASN A 431 -41.54 -29.01 -0.78
C ASN A 431 -42.12 -29.23 0.62
N ASP A 432 -42.30 -30.50 1.02
CA ASP A 432 -42.69 -31.02 2.36
C ASP A 432 -41.76 -30.61 3.54
N MET A 433 -40.88 -29.63 3.31
CA MET A 433 -40.00 -28.97 4.29
C MET A 433 -40.57 -27.63 4.78
N ILE A 434 -41.72 -27.16 4.23
CA ILE A 434 -42.41 -25.90 4.60
C ILE A 434 -42.73 -25.81 6.11
N VAL A 435 -42.98 -26.94 6.77
CA VAL A 435 -43.35 -27.00 8.20
C VAL A 435 -42.27 -26.41 9.11
N PHE A 436 -41.00 -26.39 8.68
CA PHE A 436 -39.91 -25.82 9.47
C PHE A 436 -39.87 -24.29 9.40
N ASN A 437 -40.28 -23.70 8.27
CA ASN A 437 -40.12 -22.27 8.00
C ASN A 437 -41.33 -21.44 8.47
N GLU A 438 -42.53 -22.03 8.54
CA GLU A 438 -43.72 -21.36 9.05
C GLU A 438 -43.60 -20.98 10.54
N ASP A 439 -42.88 -21.79 11.33
CA ASP A 439 -42.76 -21.59 12.78
C ASP A 439 -41.61 -20.64 13.20
N ILE A 440 -40.74 -20.21 12.27
CA ILE A 440 -39.62 -19.28 12.55
C ILE A 440 -40.16 -17.86 12.72
N GLU A 441 -39.66 -17.13 13.72
CA GLU A 441 -39.97 -15.71 13.93
C GLU A 441 -39.73 -14.87 12.66
N GLU A 442 -40.73 -14.07 12.27
CA GLU A 442 -40.67 -13.22 11.07
C GLU A 442 -39.51 -12.21 11.13
N GLU A 443 -39.14 -11.73 12.33
CA GLU A 443 -38.00 -10.84 12.54
C GLU A 443 -36.67 -11.46 12.04
N ILE A 444 -36.49 -12.78 12.21
CA ILE A 444 -35.29 -13.49 11.75
C ILE A 444 -35.28 -13.60 10.22
N LYS A 445 -36.45 -13.82 9.60
CA LYS A 445 -36.59 -13.88 8.14
C LYS A 445 -36.34 -12.51 7.51
N GLU A 446 -36.87 -11.45 8.11
CA GLU A 446 -36.68 -10.07 7.65
C GLU A 446 -35.21 -9.65 7.76
N MET A 447 -34.52 -10.03 8.84
CA MET A 447 -33.10 -9.78 9.03
C MET A 447 -32.22 -10.37 7.91
N LEU A 448 -32.50 -11.61 7.47
CA LEU A 448 -31.78 -12.21 6.34
C LEU A 448 -32.12 -11.55 5.00
N LYS A 449 -33.39 -11.21 4.77
CA LYS A 449 -33.82 -10.51 3.55
C LYS A 449 -33.15 -9.13 3.43
N ASN A 450 -33.14 -8.36 4.52
CA ASN A 450 -32.53 -7.03 4.60
C ASN A 450 -31.00 -7.10 4.41
N PHE A 451 -30.35 -8.10 5.03
CA PHE A 451 -28.92 -8.30 4.82
C PHE A 451 -28.62 -8.70 3.37
N HIS A 452 -29.40 -9.58 2.78
CA HIS A 452 -29.23 -10.00 1.38
C HIS A 452 -29.43 -8.84 0.40
N SER A 453 -30.45 -7.99 0.59
CA SER A 453 -30.63 -6.79 -0.24
C SER A 453 -29.47 -5.81 -0.10
N ASN A 454 -28.99 -5.58 1.14
CA ASN A 454 -27.86 -4.68 1.38
C ASN A 454 -26.56 -5.22 0.77
N LEU A 455 -26.36 -6.53 0.82
CA LEU A 455 -25.21 -7.19 0.19
C LEU A 455 -25.25 -7.06 -1.34
N LEU A 456 -26.42 -7.20 -1.97
CA LEU A 456 -26.59 -7.03 -3.42
C LEU A 456 -26.31 -5.59 -3.87
N ILE A 457 -26.77 -4.60 -3.10
CA ILE A 457 -26.46 -3.18 -3.33
C ILE A 457 -24.94 -2.97 -3.30
N LEU A 458 -24.25 -3.54 -2.31
CA LEU A 458 -22.78 -3.45 -2.20
C LEU A 458 -22.03 -4.23 -3.29
N GLN A 459 -22.60 -5.31 -3.81
CA GLN A 459 -22.04 -6.06 -4.95
C GLN A 459 -22.33 -5.42 -6.30
N GLN A 460 -23.11 -4.34 -6.33
CA GLN A 460 -23.51 -3.63 -7.55
C GLN A 460 -24.11 -4.56 -8.60
N VAL A 461 -24.85 -5.58 -8.16
CA VAL A 461 -25.75 -6.31 -9.05
C VAL A 461 -26.93 -5.39 -9.27
N VAL A 462 -26.78 -4.47 -10.22
CA VAL A 462 -27.93 -3.78 -10.80
C VAL A 462 -28.73 -4.87 -11.50
N GLU A 463 -29.71 -5.43 -10.80
CA GLU A 463 -30.81 -6.08 -11.50
C GLU A 463 -31.36 -5.02 -12.46
N THR A 464 -31.27 -5.31 -13.75
CA THR A 464 -31.94 -4.58 -14.81
C THR A 464 -33.45 -4.73 -14.62
N ASN A 465 -34.02 -3.98 -13.68
CA ASN A 465 -35.44 -3.72 -13.50
C ASN A 465 -35.58 -2.45 -12.64
N PRO A 466 -35.90 -1.29 -13.24
CA PRO A 466 -36.13 -0.07 -12.49
C PRO A 466 -37.54 -0.16 -11.92
N VAL A 467 -37.70 -0.73 -10.73
CA VAL A 467 -38.96 -0.64 -10.00
C VAL A 467 -38.69 -0.10 -8.60
N LEU A 468 -39.08 1.17 -8.46
CA LEU A 468 -39.35 1.90 -7.23
C LEU A 468 -38.16 2.21 -6.30
N TYR A 469 -37.34 3.17 -6.71
CA TYR A 469 -36.98 4.29 -5.82
C TYR A 469 -37.00 5.58 -6.64
N GLN A 470 -38.20 6.15 -6.81
CA GLN A 470 -38.29 7.59 -7.10
C GLN A 470 -37.82 8.32 -5.85
N PRO A 471 -36.92 9.31 -5.94
CA PRO A 471 -36.73 10.23 -4.83
C PRO A 471 -38.09 10.87 -4.58
N LEU A 472 -38.58 10.78 -3.34
CA LEU A 472 -39.71 11.57 -2.89
C LEU A 472 -39.36 13.03 -3.19
N LYS A 473 -39.91 13.57 -4.28
CA LYS A 473 -40.07 15.00 -4.42
C LYS A 473 -40.83 15.41 -3.17
N ILE A 474 -40.17 16.18 -2.32
CA ILE A 474 -40.85 16.97 -1.31
C ILE A 474 -41.77 17.87 -2.12
N ASN A 475 -43.01 17.46 -2.28
CA ASN A 475 -44.05 18.32 -2.82
C ASN A 475 -44.06 19.52 -1.89
N GLU A 476 -43.80 20.69 -2.47
CA GLU A 476 -44.06 21.98 -1.85
C GLU A 476 -45.52 21.93 -1.36
N ILE A 477 -45.71 21.74 -0.05
CA ILE A 477 -47.02 21.88 0.55
C ILE A 477 -47.30 23.38 0.52
N ASP A 478 -48.28 23.73 -0.29
CA ASP A 478 -48.87 25.05 -0.39
C ASP A 478 -49.03 25.67 1.00
N LYS A 479 -48.51 26.89 1.11
CA LYS A 479 -48.78 27.77 2.23
C LYS A 479 -50.28 28.01 2.28
N ASN A 480 -50.96 27.45 3.28
CA ASN A 480 -52.03 28.07 4.06
C ASN A 480 -52.71 27.01 4.93
N GLU A 481 -52.41 27.02 6.23
CA GLU A 481 -53.41 26.97 7.31
C GLU A 481 -52.71 27.08 8.67
N GLN A 482 -53.40 27.70 9.62
CA GLN A 482 -52.85 28.28 10.84
C GLN A 482 -52.26 27.23 11.79
N ILE A 483 -50.94 27.30 12.00
CA ILE A 483 -50.20 26.42 12.91
C ILE A 483 -50.32 26.94 14.35
N SER A 484 -50.95 26.11 15.21
CA SER A 484 -51.16 26.33 16.64
C SER A 484 -49.85 26.49 17.41
N LEU A 485 -49.79 27.49 18.31
CA LEU A 485 -48.66 27.85 19.18
C LEU A 485 -48.09 26.68 20.01
N PHE A 486 -48.89 25.63 20.23
CA PHE A 486 -48.49 24.42 20.95
C PHE A 486 -47.47 23.56 20.17
N SER A 487 -47.56 23.54 18.84
CA SER A 487 -46.65 22.79 17.97
C SER A 487 -45.24 23.38 17.97
N ARG A 488 -45.14 24.72 18.02
CA ARG A 488 -43.88 25.46 18.03
C ARG A 488 -43.13 25.33 19.36
N LEU A 489 -43.85 25.11 20.46
CA LEU A 489 -43.27 24.89 21.79
C LEU A 489 -42.77 23.44 21.96
N LEU A 490 -43.49 22.48 21.37
CA LEU A 490 -43.06 21.08 21.26
C LEU A 490 -41.78 20.97 20.42
N GLU A 491 -41.70 21.73 19.32
CA GLU A 491 -40.52 21.77 18.44
C GLU A 491 -39.28 22.36 19.15
N ILE A 492 -39.45 23.35 20.03
CA ILE A 492 -38.36 23.94 20.81
C ILE A 492 -37.87 22.99 21.91
N LEU A 493 -38.77 22.25 22.55
CA LEU A 493 -38.44 21.24 23.56
C LEU A 493 -37.75 20.01 22.93
N ILE A 494 -38.21 19.58 21.76
CA ILE A 494 -37.56 18.51 20.98
C ILE A 494 -36.18 18.98 20.50
N ARG A 495 -36.05 20.22 20.00
CA ARG A 495 -34.75 20.78 19.61
C ARG A 495 -33.78 20.91 20.79
N HIS A 496 -34.24 21.27 21.99
CA HIS A 496 -33.37 21.32 23.18
C HIS A 496 -32.98 19.93 23.70
N ALA A 497 -33.88 18.95 23.65
CA ALA A 497 -33.60 17.58 24.04
C ALA A 497 -32.63 16.87 23.07
N ILE A 498 -32.67 17.22 21.78
CA ILE A 498 -31.73 16.73 20.76
C ILE A 498 -30.36 17.44 20.90
N LYS A 499 -30.33 18.72 21.30
CA LYS A 499 -29.07 19.48 21.45
C LYS A 499 -28.17 19.00 22.58
N GLN A 500 -28.71 18.37 23.62
CA GLN A 500 -27.93 17.89 24.77
C GLN A 500 -27.33 16.49 24.58
N LYS A 501 -27.77 15.72 23.57
CA LYS A 501 -27.25 14.37 23.26
C LYS A 501 -26.31 14.34 22.05
N THR A 502 -26.06 15.47 21.40
CA THR A 502 -25.44 15.53 20.07
C THR A 502 -24.03 16.15 20.04
N GLU A 503 -23.47 16.61 21.16
CA GLU A 503 -22.14 17.24 21.12
C GLU A 503 -21.00 16.25 20.82
N GLU A 504 -21.14 14.96 21.15
CA GLU A 504 -20.15 13.93 20.80
C GLU A 504 -20.39 13.30 19.40
N ASN A 505 -21.65 13.24 18.92
CA ASN A 505 -21.99 12.65 17.62
C ASN A 505 -21.84 13.63 16.44
N ILE A 506 -21.96 14.94 16.68
CA ILE A 506 -21.82 15.97 15.63
C ILE A 506 -20.37 16.07 15.12
N ILE A 507 -19.37 15.69 15.92
CA ILE A 507 -17.96 15.72 15.49
C ILE A 507 -17.72 14.64 14.41
N ILE A 508 -18.44 13.52 14.47
CA ILE A 508 -18.36 12.42 13.50
C ILE A 508 -19.20 12.72 12.26
N GLU A 509 -20.41 13.28 12.43
CA GLU A 509 -21.33 13.58 11.30
C GLU A 509 -20.82 14.69 10.37
N LYS A 510 -19.99 15.62 10.85
CA LYS A 510 -19.42 16.68 9.99
C LYS A 510 -18.23 16.23 9.12
N GLN A 511 -17.69 15.03 9.34
CA GLN A 511 -16.45 14.60 8.69
C GLN A 511 -16.65 13.79 7.39
N LEU A 512 -17.86 13.37 7.03
CA LEU A 512 -18.06 12.40 5.93
C LEU A 512 -19.29 12.70 5.04
N THR A 513 -19.44 13.91 4.52
CA THR A 513 -20.31 14.16 3.36
C THR A 513 -19.49 14.07 2.07
N TYR A 514 -19.44 12.86 1.50
CA TYR A 514 -18.90 12.64 0.16
C TYR A 514 -19.87 13.22 -0.87
N LYS A 515 -19.36 13.87 -1.92
CA LYS A 515 -20.17 14.18 -3.11
C LYS A 515 -20.81 12.88 -3.60
N SER A 516 -21.98 12.95 -4.26
CA SER A 516 -22.57 11.81 -4.97
C SER A 516 -21.66 11.35 -6.13
N GLY A 517 -20.54 10.74 -5.79
CA GLY A 517 -19.46 10.34 -6.68
C GLY A 517 -19.69 8.96 -7.26
N LYS A 518 -18.93 8.65 -8.32
CA LYS A 518 -18.94 7.32 -8.94
C LYS A 518 -18.34 6.30 -7.98
N THR A 519 -18.81 5.06 -8.10
CA THR A 519 -18.26 3.98 -7.29
C THR A 519 -16.86 3.58 -7.76
N LEU A 520 -16.02 2.98 -6.89
CA LEU A 520 -14.68 2.49 -7.30
C LEU A 520 -14.75 1.57 -8.52
N CYS A 521 -15.73 0.68 -8.56
CA CYS A 521 -15.96 -0.24 -9.68
C CYS A 521 -16.27 0.51 -10.99
N GLU A 522 -17.10 1.55 -10.94
CA GLU A 522 -17.41 2.39 -12.11
C GLU A 522 -16.18 3.17 -12.58
N VAL A 523 -15.43 3.76 -11.65
CA VAL A 523 -14.17 4.47 -11.95
C VAL A 523 -13.19 3.51 -12.63
N ILE A 524 -13.00 2.30 -12.10
CA ILE A 524 -12.13 1.28 -12.70
C ILE A 524 -12.60 0.88 -14.10
N LYS A 525 -13.91 0.61 -14.28
CA LYS A 525 -14.46 0.23 -15.59
C LYS A 525 -14.24 1.34 -16.62
N GLU A 526 -14.59 2.58 -16.29
CA GLU A 526 -14.42 3.72 -17.19
C GLU A 526 -12.96 3.97 -17.53
N THR A 527 -12.07 3.91 -16.55
CA THR A 527 -10.65 4.24 -16.73
C THR A 527 -9.92 3.21 -17.57
N VAL A 528 -10.10 1.92 -17.30
CA VAL A 528 -9.46 0.86 -18.09
C VAL A 528 -10.01 0.83 -19.51
N ILE A 529 -11.32 1.08 -19.71
CA ILE A 529 -11.91 1.23 -21.05
C ILE A 529 -11.36 2.47 -21.77
N LYS A 530 -11.24 3.61 -21.08
CA LYS A 530 -10.66 4.85 -21.62
C LYS A 530 -9.22 4.61 -22.06
N TRP A 531 -8.40 3.96 -21.24
CA TRP A 531 -7.03 3.58 -21.56
C TRP A 531 -6.96 2.65 -22.79
N GLY A 532 -7.83 1.63 -22.85
CA GLY A 532 -7.95 0.73 -24.01
C GLY A 532 -8.36 1.40 -25.32
N ARG A 533 -9.06 2.53 -25.27
CA ARG A 533 -9.48 3.29 -26.47
C ARG A 533 -8.44 4.28 -26.96
N ILE A 534 -7.68 4.90 -26.05
CA ILE A 534 -6.80 6.04 -26.36
C ILE A 534 -5.41 5.56 -26.80
N THR A 535 -4.89 4.47 -26.23
CA THR A 535 -3.48 4.09 -26.40
C THR A 535 -3.32 2.64 -26.85
N HIS A 536 -2.43 2.40 -27.82
CA HIS A 536 -1.91 1.07 -28.11
C HIS A 536 -0.87 0.70 -27.05
N PHE A 537 -1.01 -0.46 -26.41
CA PHE A 537 -0.09 -0.91 -25.35
C PHE A 537 0.97 -1.86 -25.91
N ASN A 538 2.21 -1.68 -25.48
CA ASN A 538 3.31 -2.57 -25.85
C ASN A 538 3.64 -3.59 -24.74
N ASP A 539 3.49 -3.23 -23.46
CA ASP A 539 3.79 -4.15 -22.36
C ASP A 539 2.68 -5.20 -22.15
N PRO A 540 2.96 -6.51 -22.34
CA PRO A 540 1.98 -7.57 -22.13
C PRO A 540 1.56 -7.71 -20.66
N ASN A 541 2.42 -7.33 -19.70
CA ASN A 541 2.09 -7.43 -18.28
C ASN A 541 0.99 -6.44 -17.90
N LEU A 542 1.07 -5.21 -18.42
CA LEU A 542 0.04 -4.19 -18.23
C LEU A 542 -1.31 -4.68 -18.75
N ILE A 543 -1.33 -5.25 -19.96
CA ILE A 543 -2.55 -5.77 -20.58
C ILE A 543 -3.18 -6.86 -19.70
N ARG A 544 -2.36 -7.80 -19.20
CA ARG A 544 -2.83 -8.88 -18.32
C ARG A 544 -3.47 -8.34 -17.05
N GLU A 545 -2.82 -7.40 -16.36
CA GLU A 545 -3.34 -6.83 -15.12
C GLU A 545 -4.57 -5.94 -15.35
N MET A 546 -4.64 -5.20 -16.46
CA MET A 546 -5.83 -4.44 -16.87
C MET A 546 -7.05 -5.35 -17.08
N PHE A 547 -6.89 -6.45 -17.83
CA PHE A 547 -7.99 -7.40 -18.08
C PHE A 547 -8.42 -8.14 -16.81
N LYS A 548 -7.46 -8.54 -15.98
CA LYS A 548 -7.74 -9.15 -14.67
C LYS A 548 -8.52 -8.19 -13.77
N LEU A 549 -8.13 -6.90 -13.75
CA LEU A 549 -8.82 -5.88 -12.98
C LEU A 549 -10.28 -5.71 -13.47
N ILE A 550 -10.50 -5.61 -14.79
CA ILE A 550 -11.85 -5.54 -15.37
C ILE A 550 -12.67 -6.78 -15.06
N TYR A 551 -12.10 -7.97 -15.28
CA TYR A 551 -12.79 -9.24 -15.05
C TYR A 551 -13.33 -9.31 -13.61
N ASN A 552 -12.50 -8.92 -12.64
CA ASN A 552 -12.87 -8.86 -11.24
C ASN A 552 -14.03 -7.89 -10.92
N GLN A 553 -14.23 -6.84 -11.73
CA GLN A 553 -15.34 -5.89 -11.54
C GLN A 553 -16.67 -6.36 -12.12
N TYR A 554 -16.66 -7.27 -13.11
CA TYR A 554 -17.88 -7.84 -13.68
C TYR A 554 -18.30 -9.12 -12.95
N ASP A 555 -17.34 -9.89 -12.43
CA ASP A 555 -17.58 -11.18 -11.78
C ASP A 555 -17.61 -11.11 -10.24
N GLY A 556 -18.18 -10.03 -9.69
CA GLY A 556 -18.18 -9.77 -8.25
C GLY A 556 -18.85 -10.87 -7.40
N ILE A 557 -19.80 -11.61 -7.97
CA ILE A 557 -20.54 -12.69 -7.31
C ILE A 557 -19.73 -13.99 -7.28
N GLN A 558 -19.16 -14.44 -8.40
CA GLN A 558 -18.35 -15.67 -8.40
C GLN A 558 -17.04 -15.48 -7.63
N ARG A 559 -16.52 -14.25 -7.57
CA ARG A 559 -15.37 -13.94 -6.72
C ARG A 559 -15.69 -14.09 -5.22
N GLY A 560 -16.86 -13.64 -4.79
CA GLY A 560 -17.35 -13.88 -3.43
C GLY A 560 -17.54 -15.37 -3.13
N SER A 561 -18.07 -16.14 -4.09
CA SER A 561 -18.29 -17.58 -3.90
C SER A 561 -17.00 -18.40 -3.90
N THR A 562 -16.05 -18.10 -4.79
CA THR A 562 -14.74 -18.78 -4.87
C THR A 562 -13.86 -18.48 -3.66
N SER A 563 -13.82 -17.22 -3.20
CA SER A 563 -13.15 -16.87 -1.94
C SER A 563 -13.86 -17.49 -0.73
N SER A 564 -15.19 -17.66 -0.78
CA SER A 564 -15.91 -18.31 0.30
C SER A 564 -15.66 -19.80 0.47
N ALA A 565 -15.26 -20.48 -0.60
CA ALA A 565 -14.88 -21.88 -0.53
C ALA A 565 -13.56 -22.11 0.23
N GLN A 566 -12.76 -21.06 0.46
CA GLN A 566 -11.47 -21.12 1.15
C GLN A 566 -11.58 -20.82 2.66
N PHE A 567 -12.80 -20.70 3.19
CA PHE A 567 -13.04 -20.45 4.62
C PHE A 567 -12.80 -21.70 5.48
N ARG A 568 -12.14 -21.48 6.63
CA ARG A 568 -12.07 -22.48 7.70
C ARG A 568 -12.41 -21.81 9.02
N SER A 569 -13.62 -22.05 9.51
CA SER A 569 -14.01 -21.75 10.89
C SER A 569 -13.41 -22.81 11.83
N GLU A 570 -12.76 -22.32 12.88
CA GLU A 570 -12.01 -23.01 13.93
C GLU A 570 -12.53 -24.39 14.42
N GLU A 571 -12.08 -25.47 13.77
CA GLU A 571 -11.86 -26.76 14.46
C GLU A 571 -10.40 -27.25 14.35
N LEU A 572 -9.57 -26.63 13.51
CA LEU A 572 -8.16 -27.03 13.31
C LEU A 572 -7.17 -26.49 14.35
N PHE A 573 -7.58 -25.55 15.22
CA PHE A 573 -6.72 -25.05 16.30
C PHE A 573 -6.65 -25.99 17.51
N LYS A 574 -7.56 -26.97 17.64
CA LYS A 574 -7.55 -27.96 18.74
C LYS A 574 -6.71 -29.20 18.45
N GLN A 575 -6.07 -29.29 17.27
CA GLN A 575 -5.21 -30.43 16.92
C GLN A 575 -3.73 -30.04 16.75
N LEU A 576 -3.36 -28.78 16.99
CA LEU A 576 -1.98 -28.30 16.84
C LEU A 576 -1.34 -27.78 18.13
N PHE A 577 -1.97 -27.95 19.29
CA PHE A 577 -1.32 -27.89 20.61
C PHE A 577 -1.87 -28.94 21.57
#